data_AF-A0A935Q8V0-F1
#
_entry.id   AF-A0A935Q8V0-F1
#
_cell.length_a   1.000
_cell.length_b   1.000
_cell.length_c   1.000
_cell.angle_alpha   90.00
_cell.angle_beta   90.00
_cell.angle_gamma   90.00
#
_symmetry.space_group_name_H-M   'P 1'
#
loop_
_entity.id
_entity.type
_entity.pdbx_description
1 polymer ?
#
loop_
_entity_poly.entity_id
_entity_poly.type
_entity_poly.pdbx_seq_one_letter_code
_entity_poly.pdbx_strand_id
1 'polypeptide(L)'
;MFSQAWKKYLPVITILMKRSPNGEQTLDMNKTDFERAAGGRKAKLSFSITLHKGRIQNFTNPPPVARELSTLLQEDDATRLMIRQYDYDFTMTSGFQLQIRNCTPPADEPVEKEEVATSPE
;
A
#
# COMPACT_ATOMS: atom_id res chain seq x y z
N MET A 1 7.62 12.17 5.65
CA MET A 1 7.82 13.21 4.62
C MET A 1 6.91 12.99 3.40
N PHE A 2 6.60 11.74 3.05
CA PHE A 2 5.68 11.40 1.96
C PHE A 2 4.20 11.61 2.29
N SER A 3 3.82 11.77 3.56
CA SER A 3 2.41 11.97 3.99
C SER A 3 1.73 13.12 3.25
N GLN A 4 2.42 14.22 2.95
CA GLN A 4 1.82 15.33 2.22
C GLN A 4 1.53 14.97 0.76
N ALA A 5 2.41 14.22 0.10
CA ALA A 5 2.15 13.71 -1.25
C ALA A 5 0.96 12.75 -1.22
N TRP A 6 0.95 11.79 -0.29
CA TRP A 6 -0.13 10.83 -0.16
C TRP A 6 -1.49 11.47 0.17
N LYS A 7 -1.53 12.49 1.04
CA LYS A 7 -2.76 13.22 1.37
C LYS A 7 -3.45 13.83 0.15
N LYS A 8 -2.68 14.28 -0.87
CA LYS A 8 -3.25 14.78 -2.12
C LYS A 8 -4.00 13.70 -2.90
N TYR A 9 -3.48 12.47 -2.87
CA TYR A 9 -4.04 11.33 -3.60
C TYR A 9 -5.06 10.55 -2.77
N LEU A 10 -5.11 10.74 -1.46
CA LEU A 10 -5.98 9.99 -0.55
C LEU A 10 -7.44 9.92 -1.02
N PRO A 11 -8.11 11.03 -1.42
CA PRO A 11 -9.49 10.96 -1.89
C PRO A 11 -9.67 10.03 -3.11
N VAL A 12 -8.70 10.06 -4.03
CA VAL A 12 -8.71 9.22 -5.24
C VAL A 12 -8.42 7.77 -4.86
N ILE A 13 -7.42 7.53 -4.00
CA ILE A 13 -7.10 6.19 -3.47
C ILE A 13 -8.34 5.56 -2.82
N THR A 14 -9.07 6.31 -1.99
CA THR A 14 -10.31 5.83 -1.37
C THR A 14 -11.36 5.42 -2.41
N ILE A 15 -11.53 6.19 -3.49
CA ILE A 15 -12.45 5.85 -4.59
C ILE A 15 -11.99 4.57 -5.30
N LEU A 16 -10.69 4.46 -5.59
CA LEU A 16 -10.14 3.29 -6.27
C LEU A 16 -10.24 2.03 -5.40
N MET A 17 -10.01 2.13 -4.09
CA MET A 17 -10.23 1.01 -3.16
C MET A 17 -11.68 0.52 -3.20
N LYS A 18 -12.67 1.42 -3.22
CA LYS A 18 -14.10 1.05 -3.38
C LYS A 18 -14.39 0.37 -4.71
N ARG A 19 -13.65 0.71 -5.77
CA ARG A 19 -13.83 0.16 -7.13
C ARG A 19 -13.03 -1.12 -7.38
N SER A 20 -12.00 -1.38 -6.58
CA SER A 20 -11.10 -2.52 -6.75
C SER A 20 -11.75 -3.92 -6.70
N PRO A 21 -12.93 -4.14 -6.09
CA PRO A 21 -13.65 -5.40 -6.27
C PRO A 21 -14.06 -5.68 -7.72
N ASN A 22 -14.18 -4.63 -8.56
CA ASN A 22 -14.56 -4.75 -9.98
C ASN A 22 -13.35 -4.90 -10.92
N GLY A 23 -12.13 -5.01 -10.38
CA GLY A 23 -10.90 -5.16 -11.17
C GLY A 23 -9.76 -4.29 -10.65
N GLU A 24 -8.56 -4.55 -11.17
CA GLU A 24 -7.35 -3.81 -10.80
C GLU A 24 -7.49 -2.32 -11.12
N GLN A 25 -7.18 -1.48 -10.13
CA GLN A 25 -7.23 -0.03 -10.27
C GLN A 25 -5.81 0.51 -10.35
N THR A 26 -5.60 1.50 -11.22
CA THR A 26 -4.31 2.17 -11.37
C THR A 26 -4.47 3.67 -11.19
N LEU A 27 -3.46 4.29 -10.59
CA LEU A 27 -3.37 5.72 -10.34
C LEU A 27 -2.00 6.22 -10.74
N ASP A 28 -1.95 7.03 -11.78
CA ASP A 28 -0.74 7.74 -12.17
C ASP A 28 -0.54 8.96 -11.25
N MET A 29 0.59 9.00 -10.56
CA MET A 29 0.93 10.09 -9.65
C MET A 29 2.05 10.96 -10.21
N ASN A 30 2.12 12.19 -9.73
CA ASN A 30 3.15 13.13 -10.15
C ASN A 30 4.47 12.80 -9.46
N LYS A 31 5.45 12.35 -10.25
CA LYS A 31 6.83 12.12 -9.85
C LYS A 31 7.43 13.24 -9.00
N THR A 32 7.15 14.50 -9.33
CA THR A 32 7.71 15.68 -8.66
C THR A 32 7.29 15.77 -7.20
N ASP A 33 6.05 15.36 -6.85
CA ASP A 33 5.55 15.40 -5.48
C ASP A 33 6.35 14.45 -4.57
N PHE A 34 6.67 13.26 -5.08
CA PHE A 34 7.42 12.25 -4.34
C PHE A 34 8.93 12.50 -4.35
N GLU A 35 9.51 13.01 -5.45
CA GLU A 35 10.92 13.39 -5.49
C GLU A 35 11.23 14.54 -4.53
N ARG A 36 10.32 15.51 -4.41
CA ARG A 36 10.43 16.59 -3.42
C ARG A 36 10.38 16.03 -1.98
N ALA A 37 9.46 15.10 -1.71
CA ALA A 37 9.36 14.43 -0.41
C ALA A 37 10.59 13.55 -0.09
N ALA A 38 11.29 13.06 -1.10
CA ALA A 38 12.54 12.31 -0.97
C ALA A 38 13.80 13.20 -0.83
N GLY A 39 13.65 14.52 -0.66
CA GLY A 39 14.76 15.45 -0.51
C GLY A 39 15.45 15.83 -1.82
N GLY A 40 14.76 15.74 -2.96
CA GLY A 40 15.24 16.22 -4.26
C GLY A 40 16.26 15.32 -4.96
N ARG A 41 16.53 14.12 -4.43
CA ARG A 41 17.35 13.10 -5.11
C ARG A 41 16.45 12.23 -5.99
N LYS A 42 16.96 11.78 -7.14
CA LYS A 42 16.32 10.76 -7.99
C LYS A 42 16.20 9.44 -7.23
N ALA A 43 15.14 9.30 -6.43
CA ALA A 43 14.85 8.09 -5.70
C ALA A 43 14.01 7.16 -6.57
N LYS A 44 14.49 5.93 -6.80
CA LYS A 44 13.67 4.85 -7.37
C LYS A 44 12.71 4.39 -6.27
N LEU A 45 11.58 5.07 -6.16
CA LEU A 45 10.55 4.75 -5.19
C LEU A 45 9.65 3.68 -5.82
N SER A 46 9.80 2.45 -5.36
CA SER A 46 8.93 1.33 -5.74
C SER A 46 8.73 0.42 -4.54
N PHE A 47 7.54 -0.13 -4.39
CA PHE A 47 7.20 -1.08 -3.34
C PHE A 47 6.01 -1.93 -3.76
N SER A 48 5.82 -3.06 -3.11
CA SER A 48 4.58 -3.85 -3.19
C SER A 48 4.24 -4.29 -1.79
N ILE A 49 3.14 -3.79 -1.21
CA ILE A 49 2.71 -4.16 0.14
C ILE A 49 1.34 -4.80 0.10
N THR A 50 1.15 -5.82 0.93
CA THR A 50 -0.14 -6.47 1.15
C THR A 50 -0.65 -6.07 2.51
N LEU A 51 -1.80 -5.41 2.54
CA LEU A 51 -2.51 -5.07 3.77
C LEU A 51 -3.55 -6.16 4.07
N HIS A 52 -3.34 -6.87 5.17
CA HIS A 52 -4.32 -7.78 5.75
C HIS A 52 -4.82 -7.22 7.08
N LYS A 53 -6.13 -7.00 7.20
CA LYS A 53 -6.76 -6.40 8.41
C LYS A 53 -6.06 -5.11 8.88
N GLY A 54 -5.59 -4.31 7.93
CA GLY A 54 -4.91 -3.03 8.17
C GLY A 54 -3.44 -3.13 8.55
N ARG A 55 -2.82 -4.32 8.48
CA ARG A 55 -1.39 -4.52 8.74
C ARG A 55 -0.66 -5.01 7.50
N ILE A 56 0.56 -4.52 7.30
CA ILE A 56 1.43 -4.99 6.22
C ILE A 56 1.92 -6.39 6.58
N GLN A 57 1.67 -7.38 5.71
CA GLN A 57 2.04 -8.78 5.96
C GLN A 57 3.38 -9.17 5.33
N ASN A 58 3.68 -8.64 4.15
CA ASN A 58 4.79 -9.10 3.30
C ASN A 58 6.11 -8.34 3.52
N PHE A 59 6.18 -7.42 4.49
CA PHE A 59 7.36 -6.61 4.76
C PHE A 59 7.65 -6.49 6.26
N THR A 60 8.83 -6.95 6.69
CA THR A 60 9.35 -6.71 8.04
C THR A 60 9.86 -5.28 8.23
N ASN A 61 10.44 -4.69 7.18
CA ASN A 61 10.89 -3.28 7.17
C ASN A 61 10.46 -2.58 5.87
N PRO A 62 9.21 -2.10 5.77
CA PRO A 62 8.71 -1.45 4.57
C PRO A 62 9.43 -0.12 4.33
N PRO A 63 9.65 0.27 3.06
CA PRO A 63 10.28 1.54 2.74
C PRO A 63 9.44 2.71 3.27
N PRO A 64 10.04 3.87 3.60
CA PRO A 64 9.34 4.98 4.23
C PRO A 64 8.08 5.42 3.47
N VAL A 65 8.13 5.42 2.13
CA VAL A 65 7.00 5.78 1.27
C VAL A 65 5.81 4.82 1.43
N ALA A 66 6.06 3.53 1.63
CA ALA A 66 5.03 2.51 1.84
C ALA A 66 4.50 2.52 3.28
N ARG A 67 5.39 2.70 4.27
CA ARG A 67 5.03 2.85 5.68
C ARG A 67 4.09 4.04 5.88
N GLU A 68 4.45 5.20 5.31
CA GLU A 68 3.64 6.42 5.41
C GLU A 68 2.27 6.28 4.70
N LEU A 69 2.19 5.51 3.60
CA LEU A 69 0.90 5.18 2.97
C LEU A 69 0.03 4.36 3.92
N SER A 70 0.56 3.27 4.48
CA SER A 70 -0.17 2.43 5.44
C SER A 70 -0.64 3.23 6.65
N THR A 71 0.21 4.09 7.22
CA THR A 71 -0.17 4.96 8.33
C THR A 71 -1.31 5.89 7.93
N LEU A 72 -1.25 6.52 6.75
CA LEU A 72 -2.30 7.42 6.28
C LEU A 72 -3.64 6.68 6.09
N LEU A 73 -3.62 5.47 5.53
CA LEU A 73 -4.83 4.65 5.37
C LEU A 73 -5.42 4.20 6.73
N GLN A 74 -4.60 4.12 7.78
CA GLN A 74 -5.07 3.82 9.13
C GLN A 74 -5.56 5.06 9.89
N GLU A 75 -5.10 6.27 9.51
CA GLU A 75 -5.54 7.53 10.11
C GLU A 75 -6.90 7.99 9.58
N ASP A 76 -7.18 7.75 8.29
CA ASP A 76 -8.43 8.14 7.65
C ASP A 76 -9.56 7.14 7.90
N ASP A 77 -10.71 7.62 8.39
CA ASP A 77 -11.81 6.76 8.82
C ASP A 77 -12.37 5.87 7.69
N ALA A 78 -12.48 6.41 6.48
CA ALA A 78 -13.07 5.69 5.35
C ALA A 78 -12.17 4.54 4.88
N THR A 79 -10.88 4.82 4.70
CA THR A 79 -9.90 3.81 4.30
C THR A 79 -9.58 2.83 5.42
N ARG A 80 -9.56 3.28 6.68
CA ARG A 80 -9.37 2.43 7.86
C ARG A 80 -10.41 1.33 7.96
N LEU A 81 -11.68 1.65 7.73
CA LEU A 81 -12.76 0.66 7.73
C LEU A 81 -12.55 -0.36 6.60
N MET A 82 -12.17 0.09 5.41
CA MET A 82 -11.93 -0.79 4.26
C MET A 82 -10.77 -1.74 4.49
N ILE A 83 -9.59 -1.25 4.88
CA ILE A 83 -8.41 -2.11 5.07
C ILE A 83 -8.57 -3.09 6.24
N ARG A 84 -9.52 -2.84 7.17
CA ARG A 84 -9.87 -3.77 8.25
C ARG A 84 -10.86 -4.84 7.80
N GLN A 85 -11.73 -4.50 6.86
CA GLN A 85 -12.77 -5.39 6.35
C GLN A 85 -12.28 -6.26 5.18
N TYR A 86 -11.38 -5.72 4.37
CA TYR A 86 -10.90 -6.31 3.13
C TYR A 86 -9.39 -6.28 3.07
N ASP A 87 -8.83 -7.20 2.30
CA ASP A 87 -7.40 -7.26 2.05
C ASP A 87 -7.07 -6.59 0.73
N TYR A 88 -5.99 -5.82 0.73
CA TYR A 88 -5.59 -5.00 -0.42
C TYR A 88 -4.11 -5.13 -0.68
N ASP A 89 -3.77 -5.29 -1.96
CA ASP A 89 -2.41 -5.15 -2.45
C ASP A 89 -2.21 -3.76 -3.05
N PHE A 90 -1.17 -3.09 -2.59
CA PHE A 90 -0.72 -1.79 -3.09
C PHE A 90 0.67 -1.94 -3.68
N THR A 91 0.77 -1.76 -5.00
CA THR A 91 2.05 -1.82 -5.70
C THR A 91 2.35 -0.49 -6.34
N MET A 92 3.48 0.12 -6.00
CA MET A 92 3.97 1.33 -6.63
C MET A 92 5.18 1.00 -7.49
N THR A 93 5.11 1.35 -8.78
CA THR A 93 6.23 1.19 -9.71
C THR A 93 7.15 2.41 -9.68
N SER A 94 8.37 2.26 -10.21
CA SER A 94 9.30 3.39 -10.37
C SER A 94 8.81 4.48 -11.33
N GLY A 95 7.73 4.20 -12.07
CA GLY A 95 7.00 5.18 -12.90
C GLY A 95 6.04 6.07 -12.11
N PHE A 96 5.99 5.95 -10.78
CA PHE A 96 5.04 6.65 -9.90
C PHE A 96 3.58 6.29 -10.20
N GLN A 97 3.36 5.07 -10.66
CA GLN A 97 2.02 4.50 -10.80
C GLN A 97 1.72 3.61 -9.60
N LEU A 98 0.61 3.89 -8.92
CA LEU A 98 0.09 3.06 -7.84
C LEU A 98 -0.99 2.13 -8.39
N GLN A 99 -0.81 0.84 -8.18
CA GLN A 99 -1.78 -0.20 -8.49
C GLN A 99 -2.43 -0.66 -7.19
N ILE A 100 -3.76 -0.80 -7.21
CA ILE A 100 -4.57 -1.21 -6.08
C ILE A 100 -5.41 -2.39 -6.52
N ARG A 101 -5.25 -3.52 -5.81
CA ARG A 101 -6.01 -4.75 -6.04
C ARG A 101 -6.68 -5.18 -4.76
N ASN A 102 -7.94 -5.60 -4.84
CA ASN A 102 -8.60 -6.28 -3.74
C ASN A 102 -8.19 -7.76 -3.78
N CYS A 103 -7.56 -8.23 -2.71
CA CYS A 103 -7.09 -9.61 -2.58
C CYS A 103 -7.81 -10.31 -1.43
N THR A 104 -9.00 -9.82 -1.03
CA THR A 104 -9.79 -10.44 0.04
C THR A 104 -10.03 -11.90 -0.33
N PRO A 105 -9.50 -12.85 0.45
CA PRO A 105 -9.75 -14.25 0.17
C PRO A 105 -11.27 -14.49 0.28
N PRO A 106 -11.88 -15.27 -0.63
CA PRO A 106 -13.19 -15.86 -0.35
C PRO A 106 -13.05 -16.59 0.98
N ALA A 107 -14.01 -16.42 1.88
CA ALA A 107 -13.93 -16.85 3.27
C ALA A 107 -13.78 -18.38 3.42
N ASP A 108 -12.56 -18.89 3.21
CA ASP A 108 -12.01 -20.17 3.66
C ASP A 108 -10.58 -20.26 3.12
N GLU A 109 -9.60 -19.78 3.88
CA GLU A 109 -8.26 -20.38 3.96
C GLU A 109 -7.43 -19.65 5.05
N PRO A 110 -6.89 -20.38 6.06
CA PRO A 110 -6.01 -19.80 7.05
C PRO A 110 -4.68 -19.46 6.38
N VAL A 111 -4.30 -18.17 6.43
CA VAL A 111 -2.99 -17.69 5.98
C VAL A 111 -1.91 -18.43 6.74
N GLU A 112 -1.32 -19.42 6.08
CA GLU A 112 -0.10 -20.10 6.50
C GLU A 112 1.00 -19.05 6.59
N LYS A 113 1.44 -18.83 7.82
CA LYS A 113 2.53 -17.94 8.14
C LYS A 113 3.78 -18.64 7.63
N GLU A 114 4.42 -18.10 6.61
CA GLU A 114 5.79 -18.46 6.28
C GLU A 114 6.67 -17.97 7.43
N GLU A 115 6.75 -18.79 8.48
CA GLU A 115 7.84 -18.78 9.45
C GLU A 115 9.11 -19.06 8.64
N VAL A 116 9.87 -18.00 8.34
CA VAL A 116 11.29 -18.13 8.03
C VAL A 116 11.96 -18.62 9.31
N ALA A 117 11.92 -19.93 9.49
CA ALA A 117 12.67 -20.64 10.48
C ALA A 117 14.15 -20.45 10.16
N THR A 118 14.76 -19.50 10.84
CA THR A 118 16.17 -19.53 11.16
C THR A 118 16.50 -20.87 11.83
N SER A 119 17.38 -21.68 11.25
CA SER A 119 18.43 -22.37 12.01
C SER A 119 19.41 -23.17 11.14
N PRO A 120 20.61 -23.46 11.70
CA PRO A 120 21.86 -23.61 10.97
C PRO A 120 22.31 -25.06 10.83
N GLU A 121 23.28 -25.30 9.94
CA GLU A 121 24.31 -26.33 10.11
C GLU A 121 25.65 -25.84 9.55
#